data_AF-A0A2M7BSP8-F1
#
_entry.id   AF-A0A2M7BSP8-F1
#
_cell.length_a   1.000
_cell.length_b   1.000
_cell.length_c   1.000
_cell.angle_alpha   90.00
_cell.angle_beta   90.00
_cell.angle_gamma   90.00
#
_symmetry.space_group_name_H-M   'P 1'
#
loop_
_entity.id
_entity.type
_entity.pdbx_description
1 polymer ?
#
loop_
_entity_poly.entity_id
_entity_poly.type
_entity_poly.pdbx_seq_one_letter_code
_entity_poly.pdbx_strand_id
1 'polypeptide(L)'
;MGKIDCLRKLMNPFGKITIAALDHRGSLKASLHPENPEMTTDQEILVWKKRMVDLYRDEVAGILLDPIYGKEIIDLNSRNGWMLSMEKTGYRGDKQARITEILPDWSVKKAKAMGACAVKLLLYYDPENIELAKQQREVAEKVAEECRSEDVVFLLEPLSYKIETEREKEVLKIAQDLKDLPVDVFKFEYPGSREGCEAITKIIKVPWVLLSAGMKYKKYREALRIAMENGASGFAVGRAVWQEFGQYQGEDRERYFVNIAKMRMKELVEIVNDDESKLRSVEQADVRGKRVIVRVDWNVTLGKA
;
A
#
# COMPACT_ATOMS: atom_id res chain seq x y z
N MET A 1 -20.34 -2.41 4.31
CA MET A 1 -19.43 -1.58 5.11
C MET A 1 -19.12 -0.34 4.30
N GLY A 2 -19.22 0.85 4.89
CA GLY A 2 -18.91 2.09 4.19
C GLY A 2 -17.44 2.48 4.30
N LYS A 3 -17.00 3.48 3.54
CA LYS A 3 -15.58 3.89 3.45
C LYS A 3 -14.96 4.21 4.82
N ILE A 4 -15.72 4.85 5.71
CA ILE A 4 -15.27 5.21 7.08
C ILE A 4 -14.99 3.95 7.93
N ASP A 5 -15.89 2.98 7.90
CA ASP A 5 -15.72 1.73 8.65
C ASP A 5 -14.54 0.91 8.10
N CYS A 6 -14.37 0.94 6.78
CA CYS A 6 -13.24 0.34 6.08
C CYS A 6 -11.91 0.99 6.51
N LEU A 7 -11.84 2.33 6.59
CA LEU A 7 -10.66 3.03 7.11
C LEU A 7 -10.34 2.61 8.55
N ARG A 8 -11.35 2.50 9.41
CA ARG A 8 -11.18 2.01 10.79
C ARG A 8 -10.60 0.60 10.84
N LYS A 9 -11.04 -0.29 9.95
CA LYS A 9 -10.47 -1.65 9.84
C LYS A 9 -9.01 -1.68 9.37
N LEU A 10 -8.54 -0.64 8.68
CA LEU A 10 -7.14 -0.53 8.23
C LEU A 10 -6.23 0.08 9.30
N MET A 11 -6.78 0.47 10.44
CA MET A 11 -6.04 1.07 11.55
C MET A 11 -5.95 0.13 12.74
N ASN A 12 -4.83 0.20 13.43
CA ASN A 12 -4.65 -0.48 14.71
C ASN A 12 -5.30 0.35 15.86
N PRO A 13 -5.33 -0.16 17.10
CA PRO A 13 -5.92 0.57 18.23
C PRO A 13 -5.29 1.93 18.56
N PHE A 14 -4.07 2.20 18.07
CA PHE A 14 -3.38 3.50 18.20
C PHE A 14 -3.73 4.45 17.04
N GLY A 15 -4.68 4.07 16.20
CA GLY A 15 -5.12 4.80 15.00
C GLY A 15 -4.19 4.64 13.79
N LYS A 16 -3.08 3.90 13.90
CA LYS A 16 -2.07 3.90 12.84
C LYS A 16 -2.40 2.90 11.74
N ILE A 17 -2.10 3.26 10.50
CA ILE A 17 -2.31 2.40 9.33
C ILE A 17 -1.17 1.37 9.26
N THR A 18 -1.49 0.11 9.52
CA THR A 18 -0.51 -0.99 9.48
C THR A 18 -0.97 -2.01 8.47
N ILE A 19 -0.28 -2.09 7.32
CA ILE A 19 -0.69 -2.93 6.19
C ILE A 19 0.42 -3.91 5.83
N ALA A 20 0.09 -5.21 5.84
CA ALA A 20 0.92 -6.24 5.21
C ALA A 20 0.63 -6.28 3.70
N ALA A 21 1.61 -5.88 2.89
CA ALA A 21 1.54 -5.88 1.43
C ALA A 21 1.99 -7.22 0.84
N LEU A 22 1.01 -8.04 0.47
CA LEU A 22 1.16 -9.41 -0.06
C LEU A 22 0.59 -9.56 -1.47
N ASP A 23 0.33 -8.47 -2.21
CA ASP A 23 -0.13 -8.43 -3.61
C ASP A 23 0.97 -8.74 -4.66
N HIS A 24 2.15 -9.14 -4.19
CA HIS A 24 3.28 -9.46 -5.05
C HIS A 24 2.97 -10.71 -5.90
N ARG A 25 3.22 -10.60 -7.21
CA ARG A 25 2.97 -11.66 -8.21
C ARG A 25 4.30 -12.05 -8.85
N GLY A 26 4.72 -11.39 -9.93
CA GLY A 26 5.98 -11.69 -10.62
C GLY A 26 7.23 -11.61 -9.74
N SER A 27 7.30 -10.64 -8.82
CA SER A 27 8.41 -10.53 -7.86
C SER A 27 8.41 -11.65 -6.80
N LEU A 28 7.24 -12.20 -6.46
CA LEU A 28 7.14 -13.37 -5.60
C LEU A 28 7.56 -14.64 -6.34
N LYS A 29 7.14 -14.81 -7.61
CA LYS A 29 7.66 -15.88 -8.48
C LYS A 29 9.19 -15.88 -8.52
N ALA A 30 9.79 -14.71 -8.76
CA ALA A 30 11.24 -14.54 -8.77
C ALA A 30 11.92 -14.82 -7.42
N SER A 31 11.19 -14.69 -6.30
CA SER A 31 11.72 -15.00 -4.97
C SER A 31 11.57 -16.49 -4.62
N LEU A 32 10.54 -17.15 -5.14
CA LEU A 32 10.31 -18.60 -4.95
C LEU A 32 11.26 -19.44 -5.80
N HIS A 33 11.43 -19.05 -7.06
CA HIS A 33 12.29 -19.74 -8.03
C HIS A 33 13.21 -18.72 -8.75
N PRO A 34 14.33 -18.30 -8.12
CA PRO A 34 15.21 -17.27 -8.69
C PRO A 34 15.81 -17.64 -10.05
N GLU A 35 16.13 -18.92 -10.25
CA GLU A 35 16.73 -19.43 -11.48
C GLU A 35 15.72 -19.54 -12.64
N ASN A 36 14.44 -19.75 -12.31
CA ASN A 36 13.38 -19.84 -13.32
C ASN A 36 11.99 -19.50 -12.71
N PRO A 37 11.64 -18.20 -12.66
CA PRO A 37 10.40 -17.75 -12.04
C PRO A 37 9.13 -18.37 -12.63
N GLU A 38 9.16 -18.78 -13.91
CA GLU A 38 8.01 -19.38 -14.60
C GLU A 38 7.69 -20.80 -14.15
N MET A 39 8.59 -21.48 -13.42
CA MET A 39 8.27 -22.77 -12.79
C MET A 39 7.36 -22.61 -11.57
N THR A 40 7.22 -21.40 -11.03
CA THR A 40 6.38 -21.15 -9.86
C THR A 40 4.92 -21.43 -10.19
N THR A 41 4.33 -22.41 -9.51
CA THR A 41 2.92 -22.75 -9.65
C THR A 41 2.02 -21.77 -8.87
N ASP A 42 0.78 -21.61 -9.35
CA ASP A 42 -0.23 -20.81 -8.65
C ASP A 42 -0.49 -21.33 -7.23
N GLN A 43 -0.39 -22.65 -7.03
CA GLN A 43 -0.54 -23.29 -5.73
C GLN A 43 0.59 -22.90 -4.76
N GLU A 44 1.84 -22.85 -5.21
CA GLU A 44 2.96 -22.38 -4.37
C GLU A 44 2.77 -20.92 -3.93
N ILE A 45 2.29 -20.07 -4.85
CA ILE A 45 1.99 -18.67 -4.55
C ILE A 45 0.87 -18.57 -3.51
N LEU A 46 -0.21 -19.34 -3.68
CA LEU A 46 -1.34 -19.36 -2.75
C LEU A 46 -0.92 -19.86 -1.35
N VAL A 47 -0.17 -20.98 -1.28
CA VAL A 47 0.34 -21.54 -0.02
C VAL A 47 1.23 -20.53 0.71
N TRP A 48 2.13 -19.86 -0.02
CA TRP A 48 2.96 -18.81 0.56
C TRP A 48 2.11 -17.66 1.10
N LYS A 49 1.15 -17.13 0.31
CA LYS A 49 0.30 -16.03 0.75
C LYS A 49 -0.53 -16.39 1.98
N LYS A 50 -1.10 -17.60 2.04
CA LYS A 50 -1.83 -18.10 3.21
C LYS A 50 -0.92 -18.10 4.44
N ARG A 51 0.29 -18.65 4.33
CA ARG A 51 1.25 -18.67 5.45
C ARG A 51 1.58 -17.27 5.95
N MET A 52 1.82 -16.32 5.04
CA MET A 52 2.13 -14.93 5.44
C MET A 52 0.94 -14.22 6.06
N VAL A 53 -0.28 -14.46 5.57
CA VAL A 53 -1.51 -13.96 6.19
C VAL A 53 -1.66 -14.50 7.61
N ASP A 54 -1.48 -15.81 7.81
CA ASP A 54 -1.56 -16.44 9.13
C ASP A 54 -0.54 -15.84 10.13
N LEU A 55 0.66 -15.51 9.65
CA LEU A 55 1.70 -14.92 10.49
C LEU A 55 1.42 -13.47 10.88
N TYR A 56 0.76 -12.70 10.02
CA TYR A 56 0.63 -11.25 10.17
C TYR A 56 -0.76 -10.78 10.60
N ARG A 57 -1.83 -11.58 10.43
CA ARG A 57 -3.22 -11.16 10.70
C ARG A 57 -3.46 -10.65 12.13
N ASP A 58 -2.67 -11.15 13.08
CA ASP A 58 -2.75 -10.74 14.49
C ASP A 58 -1.87 -9.53 14.82
N GLU A 59 -0.94 -9.18 13.94
CA GLU A 59 0.01 -8.08 14.14
C GLU A 59 -0.45 -6.79 13.45
N VAL A 60 -1.02 -6.89 12.24
CA VAL A 60 -1.42 -5.72 11.43
C VAL A 60 -2.93 -5.54 11.35
N ALA A 61 -3.37 -4.32 11.04
CA ALA A 61 -4.78 -4.02 10.82
C ALA A 61 -5.23 -4.37 9.39
N GLY A 62 -4.45 -4.01 8.37
CA GLY A 62 -4.78 -4.23 6.97
C GLY A 62 -3.95 -5.31 6.30
N ILE A 63 -4.55 -6.02 5.34
CA ILE A 63 -3.86 -7.00 4.50
C ILE A 63 -4.18 -6.73 3.04
N LEU A 64 -3.15 -6.47 2.25
CA LEU A 64 -3.23 -6.26 0.80
C LEU A 64 -2.89 -7.54 0.05
N LEU A 65 -3.80 -7.98 -0.80
CA LEU A 65 -3.68 -9.16 -1.66
C LEU A 65 -3.93 -8.80 -3.12
N ASP A 66 -3.53 -9.68 -4.02
CA ASP A 66 -3.90 -9.61 -5.43
C ASP A 66 -5.15 -10.46 -5.71
N PRO A 67 -5.98 -10.07 -6.69
CA PRO A 67 -7.22 -10.79 -7.00
C PRO A 67 -7.00 -12.06 -7.86
N ILE A 68 -5.75 -12.38 -8.23
CA ILE A 68 -5.44 -13.57 -9.03
C ILE A 68 -5.23 -14.76 -8.08
N TYR A 69 -4.30 -14.62 -7.14
CA TYR A 69 -3.90 -15.67 -6.22
C TYR A 69 -4.45 -15.46 -4.81
N GLY A 70 -4.43 -14.23 -4.30
CA GLY A 70 -4.72 -13.96 -2.90
C GLY A 70 -6.21 -13.93 -2.54
N LYS A 71 -7.10 -13.74 -3.52
CA LYS A 71 -8.53 -13.55 -3.28
C LYS A 71 -9.21 -14.64 -2.44
N GLU A 72 -8.79 -15.90 -2.57
CA GLU A 72 -9.39 -17.04 -1.88
C GLU A 72 -9.09 -17.05 -0.37
N ILE A 73 -8.15 -16.21 0.07
CA ILE A 73 -7.73 -16.10 1.47
C ILE A 73 -8.63 -15.13 2.23
N ILE A 74 -9.44 -14.32 1.54
CA ILE A 74 -10.29 -13.31 2.18
C ILE A 74 -11.31 -14.00 3.08
N ASP A 75 -11.20 -13.70 4.37
CA ASP A 75 -12.13 -14.15 5.41
C ASP A 75 -12.94 -12.95 5.90
N LEU A 76 -14.24 -12.93 5.57
CA LEU A 76 -15.15 -11.85 5.95
C LEU A 76 -15.37 -11.75 7.46
N ASN A 77 -15.08 -12.82 8.21
CA ASN A 77 -15.13 -12.82 9.67
C ASN A 77 -13.84 -12.26 10.30
N SER A 78 -12.80 -12.03 9.50
CA SER A 78 -11.55 -11.46 10.00
C SER A 78 -11.74 -10.02 10.45
N ARG A 79 -11.04 -9.66 11.53
CA ARG A 79 -10.96 -8.27 12.01
C ARG A 79 -10.22 -7.37 11.03
N ASN A 80 -9.32 -7.92 10.23
CA ASN A 80 -8.47 -7.16 9.33
C ASN A 80 -9.29 -6.42 8.24
N GLY A 81 -8.79 -5.26 7.83
CA GLY A 81 -9.22 -4.60 6.60
C GLY A 81 -8.57 -5.26 5.38
N TRP A 82 -9.37 -5.97 4.58
CA TRP A 82 -8.88 -6.56 3.33
C TRP A 82 -8.73 -5.49 2.24
N MET A 83 -7.62 -5.54 1.51
CA MET A 83 -7.37 -4.67 0.36
C MET A 83 -6.99 -5.51 -0.87
N LEU A 84 -7.46 -5.09 -2.05
CA LEU A 84 -7.15 -5.75 -3.31
C LEU A 84 -6.46 -4.81 -4.30
N SER A 85 -5.39 -5.27 -4.95
CA SER A 85 -4.73 -4.53 -6.03
C SER A 85 -5.61 -4.48 -7.29
N MET A 86 -5.59 -3.36 -8.01
CA MET A 86 -6.37 -3.16 -9.24
C MET A 86 -5.56 -3.43 -10.51
N GLU A 87 -4.27 -3.14 -10.49
CA GLU A 87 -3.40 -3.19 -11.66
C GLU A 87 -3.00 -4.61 -12.09
N LYS A 88 -2.70 -4.77 -13.37
CA LYS A 88 -1.90 -5.89 -13.89
C LYS A 88 -0.49 -5.87 -13.30
N THR A 89 0.15 -7.04 -13.25
CA THR A 89 1.59 -7.08 -12.89
C THR A 89 2.41 -6.51 -14.03
N GLY A 90 3.46 -5.76 -13.68
CA GLY A 90 4.34 -5.15 -14.67
C GLY A 90 3.70 -3.91 -15.29
N TYR A 91 4.01 -3.67 -16.55
CA TYR A 91 3.54 -2.51 -17.29
C TYR A 91 3.51 -2.82 -18.79
N ARG A 92 2.71 -2.06 -19.54
CA ARG A 92 2.69 -2.11 -21.00
C ARG A 92 3.64 -1.06 -21.59
N GLY A 93 4.28 -1.40 -22.70
CA GLY A 93 5.25 -0.56 -23.41
C GLY A 93 6.70 -0.91 -23.08
N ASP A 94 7.65 -0.16 -23.62
CA ASP A 94 9.07 -0.33 -23.30
C ASP A 94 9.38 0.10 -21.85
N LYS A 95 10.65 -0.04 -21.42
CA LYS A 95 11.07 0.33 -20.05
C LYS A 95 10.79 1.80 -19.68
N GLN A 96 10.49 2.66 -20.66
CA GLN A 96 10.23 4.09 -20.49
C GLN A 96 8.73 4.44 -20.52
N ALA A 97 7.89 3.65 -21.22
CA ALA A 97 6.46 3.90 -21.34
C ALA A 97 5.64 3.44 -20.13
N ARG A 98 6.04 2.37 -19.43
CA ARG A 98 5.46 1.85 -18.17
C ARG A 98 3.96 2.14 -17.87
N ILE A 99 3.08 1.92 -18.83
CA ILE A 99 1.65 2.25 -18.68
C ILE A 99 1.00 1.26 -17.71
N THR A 100 0.32 1.77 -16.68
CA THR A 100 -0.49 0.94 -15.77
C THR A 100 -1.82 0.59 -16.43
N GLU A 101 -2.15 -0.69 -16.45
CA GLU A 101 -3.46 -1.19 -16.89
C GLU A 101 -4.18 -1.86 -15.72
N ILE A 102 -5.48 -1.60 -15.58
CA ILE A 102 -6.36 -2.35 -14.67
C ILE A 102 -6.52 -3.79 -15.19
N LEU A 103 -6.66 -4.75 -14.28
CA LEU A 103 -6.95 -6.13 -14.65
C LEU A 103 -8.21 -6.23 -15.52
N PRO A 104 -8.22 -7.07 -16.58
CA PRO A 104 -9.40 -7.25 -17.42
C PRO A 104 -10.56 -7.79 -16.57
N ASP A 105 -11.77 -7.31 -16.86
CA ASP A 105 -12.98 -7.67 -16.12
C ASP A 105 -12.87 -7.46 -14.59
N TRP A 106 -12.01 -6.55 -14.14
CA TRP A 106 -11.85 -6.21 -12.74
C TRP A 106 -12.30 -4.78 -12.48
N SER A 107 -13.00 -4.56 -11.35
CA SER A 107 -13.55 -3.25 -10.98
C SER A 107 -13.62 -3.09 -9.48
N VAL A 108 -13.76 -1.85 -9.01
CA VAL A 108 -13.89 -1.57 -7.57
C VAL A 108 -15.11 -2.27 -6.99
N LYS A 109 -16.21 -2.30 -7.74
CA LYS A 109 -17.44 -3.04 -7.38
C LYS A 109 -17.19 -4.52 -7.14
N LYS A 110 -16.39 -5.17 -8.00
CA LYS A 110 -16.04 -6.59 -7.83
C LYS A 110 -15.13 -6.80 -6.61
N ALA A 111 -14.16 -5.93 -6.38
CA ALA A 111 -13.34 -5.98 -5.18
C ALA A 111 -14.19 -5.84 -3.90
N LYS A 112 -15.12 -4.87 -3.87
CA LYS A 112 -16.06 -4.67 -2.75
C LYS A 112 -16.94 -5.89 -2.50
N ALA A 113 -17.48 -6.50 -3.57
CA ALA A 113 -18.31 -7.70 -3.46
C ALA A 113 -17.56 -8.88 -2.83
N MET A 114 -16.23 -8.88 -2.89
CA MET A 114 -15.37 -9.88 -2.26
C MET A 114 -14.98 -9.53 -0.82
N GLY A 115 -15.48 -8.41 -0.28
CA GLY A 115 -15.20 -7.95 1.08
C GLY A 115 -14.01 -7.01 1.21
N ALA A 116 -13.45 -6.52 0.10
CA ALA A 116 -12.38 -5.53 0.16
C ALA A 116 -12.90 -4.23 0.81
N CYS A 117 -12.19 -3.81 1.85
CA CYS A 117 -12.35 -2.52 2.51
C CYS A 117 -11.70 -1.39 1.70
N ALA A 118 -10.62 -1.71 0.99
CA ALA A 118 -9.89 -0.80 0.14
C ALA A 118 -9.52 -1.47 -1.19
N VAL A 119 -9.24 -0.63 -2.17
CA VAL A 119 -8.49 -1.02 -3.37
C VAL A 119 -7.20 -0.24 -3.44
N LYS A 120 -6.20 -0.85 -4.06
CA LYS A 120 -4.89 -0.26 -4.28
C LYS A 120 -4.61 -0.16 -5.77
N LEU A 121 -3.99 0.94 -6.21
CA LEU A 121 -3.46 1.10 -7.57
C LEU A 121 -1.97 1.46 -7.53
N LEU A 122 -1.13 0.73 -8.26
CA LEU A 122 0.27 1.11 -8.51
C LEU A 122 0.40 1.91 -9.81
N LEU A 123 1.05 3.06 -9.74
CA LEU A 123 1.49 3.84 -10.91
C LEU A 123 3.01 3.86 -10.96
N TYR A 124 3.60 3.44 -12.09
CA TYR A 124 4.96 3.87 -12.41
C TYR A 124 4.89 5.30 -12.93
N TYR A 125 5.48 6.24 -12.20
CA TYR A 125 5.21 7.65 -12.41
C TYR A 125 6.48 8.46 -12.65
N ASP A 126 6.45 9.25 -13.72
CA ASP A 126 7.44 10.26 -14.04
C ASP A 126 6.70 11.56 -14.40
N PRO A 127 6.71 12.58 -13.52
CA PRO A 127 6.04 13.86 -13.77
C PRO A 127 6.62 14.61 -14.99
N GLU A 128 7.83 14.27 -15.44
CA GLU A 128 8.47 14.94 -16.57
C GLU A 128 8.10 14.30 -17.91
N ASN A 129 7.58 13.07 -17.90
CA ASN A 129 6.98 12.45 -19.08
C ASN A 129 5.50 12.85 -19.15
N ILE A 130 5.23 14.07 -19.62
CA ILE A 130 3.91 14.72 -19.57
C ILE A 130 2.79 13.85 -20.13
N GLU A 131 3.02 13.18 -21.26
CA GLU A 131 2.00 12.33 -21.90
C GLU A 131 1.69 11.08 -21.07
N LEU A 132 2.74 10.41 -20.56
CA LEU A 132 2.54 9.23 -19.70
C LEU A 132 1.94 9.62 -18.34
N ALA A 133 2.42 10.71 -17.73
CA ALA A 133 1.89 11.24 -16.48
C ALA A 133 0.39 11.52 -16.60
N LYS A 134 -0.04 12.14 -17.71
CA LYS A 134 -1.46 12.35 -18.03
C LYS A 134 -2.22 11.03 -18.09
N GLN A 135 -1.74 10.03 -18.84
CA GLN A 135 -2.39 8.72 -18.95
C GLN A 135 -2.50 8.01 -17.58
N GLN A 136 -1.44 8.06 -16.76
CA GLN A 136 -1.43 7.47 -15.42
C GLN A 136 -2.43 8.17 -14.48
N ARG A 137 -2.55 9.51 -14.59
CA ARG A 137 -3.55 10.28 -13.84
C ARG A 137 -4.97 9.93 -14.27
N GLU A 138 -5.24 9.81 -15.56
CA GLU A 138 -6.57 9.43 -16.07
C GLU A 138 -7.00 8.06 -15.51
N VAL A 139 -6.09 7.09 -15.42
CA VAL A 139 -6.37 5.79 -14.79
C VAL A 139 -6.67 5.94 -13.30
N ALA A 140 -5.89 6.74 -12.57
CA ALA A 140 -6.14 6.97 -11.14
C ALA A 140 -7.45 7.73 -10.86
N GLU A 141 -7.78 8.73 -11.67
CA GLU A 141 -9.04 9.49 -11.59
C GLU A 141 -10.24 8.58 -11.83
N LYS A 142 -10.16 7.68 -12.83
CA LYS A 142 -11.20 6.67 -13.08
C LYS A 142 -11.40 5.75 -11.88
N VAL A 143 -10.31 5.21 -11.31
CA VAL A 143 -10.40 4.34 -10.13
C VAL A 143 -10.94 5.10 -8.92
N ALA A 144 -10.56 6.35 -8.74
CA ALA A 144 -11.05 7.19 -7.66
C ALA A 144 -12.57 7.46 -7.78
N GLU A 145 -13.07 7.70 -8.98
CA GLU A 145 -14.51 7.88 -9.21
C GLU A 145 -15.31 6.60 -8.95
N GLU A 146 -14.78 5.43 -9.35
CA GLU A 146 -15.36 4.14 -8.97
C GLU A 146 -15.35 3.93 -7.45
N CYS A 147 -14.25 4.28 -6.78
CA CYS A 147 -14.13 4.21 -5.31
C CYS A 147 -15.12 5.12 -4.58
N ARG A 148 -15.35 6.32 -5.12
CA ARG A 148 -16.37 7.25 -4.60
C ARG A 148 -17.76 6.66 -4.78
N SER A 149 -18.10 6.19 -5.97
CA SER A 149 -19.42 5.62 -6.29
C SER A 149 -19.72 4.37 -5.46
N GLU A 150 -18.71 3.52 -5.25
CA GLU A 150 -18.83 2.27 -4.51
C GLU A 150 -18.53 2.42 -3.01
N ASP A 151 -18.24 3.62 -2.50
CA ASP A 151 -17.90 3.85 -1.08
C ASP A 151 -16.75 2.95 -0.57
N VAL A 152 -15.68 2.82 -1.36
CA VAL A 152 -14.49 2.01 -1.09
C VAL A 152 -13.27 2.91 -0.92
N VAL A 153 -12.39 2.57 0.03
CA VAL A 153 -11.15 3.32 0.26
C VAL A 153 -10.19 3.16 -0.92
N PHE A 154 -9.66 4.26 -1.43
CA PHE A 154 -8.67 4.27 -2.49
C PHE A 154 -7.26 4.56 -1.96
N LEU A 155 -6.36 3.57 -2.11
CA LEU A 155 -4.93 3.73 -1.83
C LEU A 155 -4.14 3.83 -3.14
N LEU A 156 -3.45 4.95 -3.34
CA LEU A 156 -2.60 5.18 -4.52
C LEU A 156 -1.13 4.99 -4.18
N GLU A 157 -0.44 4.11 -4.92
CA GLU A 157 1.00 3.86 -4.81
C GLU A 157 1.70 4.38 -6.06
N PRO A 158 2.15 5.64 -6.09
CA PRO A 158 3.03 6.11 -7.15
C PRO A 158 4.48 5.72 -6.85
N LEU A 159 5.18 5.22 -7.87
CA LEU A 159 6.54 4.71 -7.76
C LEU A 159 7.43 5.32 -8.84
N SER A 160 8.54 5.94 -8.43
CA SER A 160 9.54 6.39 -9.40
C SER A 160 10.20 5.19 -10.05
N TYR A 161 10.59 5.35 -11.30
CA TYR A 161 11.42 4.39 -12.03
C TYR A 161 12.71 4.98 -12.58
N LYS A 162 12.98 6.24 -12.26
CA LYS A 162 14.24 6.92 -12.61
C LYS A 162 15.38 6.45 -11.70
N ILE A 163 16.60 6.64 -12.18
CA ILE A 163 17.83 6.17 -11.51
C ILE A 163 18.09 7.03 -10.26
N GLU A 164 18.56 6.38 -9.19
CA GLU A 164 18.62 6.86 -7.79
C GLU A 164 19.35 8.20 -7.50
N THR A 165 19.88 8.90 -8.49
CA THR A 165 20.76 10.06 -8.27
C THR A 165 20.06 11.27 -7.64
N GLU A 166 18.73 11.40 -7.74
CA GLU A 166 17.96 12.49 -7.11
C GLU A 166 16.65 12.01 -6.45
N ARG A 167 16.70 10.91 -5.67
CA ARG A 167 15.51 10.26 -5.08
C ARG A 167 14.52 11.21 -4.39
N GLU A 168 15.01 12.13 -3.55
CA GLU A 168 14.15 13.06 -2.82
C GLU A 168 13.35 13.93 -3.78
N LYS A 169 14.03 14.55 -4.75
CA LYS A 169 13.43 15.42 -5.77
C LYS A 169 12.40 14.67 -6.60
N GLU A 170 12.67 13.43 -6.97
CA GLU A 170 11.72 12.59 -7.72
C GLU A 170 10.44 12.34 -6.92
N VAL A 171 10.57 11.85 -5.68
CA VAL A 171 9.41 11.56 -4.83
C VAL A 171 8.61 12.84 -4.54
N LEU A 172 9.27 13.97 -4.32
CA LEU A 172 8.59 15.25 -4.09
C LEU A 172 7.90 15.81 -5.34
N LYS A 173 8.48 15.65 -6.54
CA LYS A 173 7.80 16.02 -7.80
C LYS A 173 6.56 15.16 -8.01
N ILE A 174 6.65 13.85 -7.75
CA ILE A 174 5.50 12.93 -7.82
C ILE A 174 4.42 13.37 -6.84
N ALA A 175 4.78 13.63 -5.58
CA ALA A 175 3.83 14.09 -4.58
C ALA A 175 3.16 15.40 -5.00
N GLN A 176 3.92 16.36 -5.52
CA GLN A 176 3.40 17.66 -5.95
C GLN A 176 2.42 17.54 -7.12
N ASP A 177 2.70 16.66 -8.08
CA ASP A 177 1.89 16.48 -9.28
C ASP A 177 0.57 15.72 -8.99
N LEU A 178 0.58 14.80 -8.02
CA LEU A 178 -0.57 13.96 -7.69
C LEU A 178 -1.42 14.47 -6.52
N LYS A 179 -1.01 15.54 -5.84
CA LYS A 179 -1.63 16.03 -4.58
C LYS A 179 -3.14 16.29 -4.67
N ASP A 180 -3.65 16.65 -5.85
CA ASP A 180 -5.04 17.06 -6.06
C ASP A 180 -5.92 15.89 -6.54
N LEU A 181 -5.36 14.70 -6.72
CA LEU A 181 -6.15 13.51 -7.04
C LEU A 181 -7.06 13.12 -5.85
N PRO A 182 -8.30 12.68 -6.12
CA PRO A 182 -9.26 12.28 -5.08
C PRO A 182 -8.93 10.89 -4.49
N VAL A 183 -7.78 10.81 -3.82
CA VAL A 183 -7.22 9.62 -3.17
C VAL A 183 -7.53 9.66 -1.67
N ASP A 184 -7.77 8.50 -1.04
CA ASP A 184 -8.02 8.44 0.41
C ASP A 184 -6.72 8.25 1.20
N VAL A 185 -5.76 7.48 0.67
CA VAL A 185 -4.44 7.24 1.28
C VAL A 185 -3.36 7.17 0.19
N PHE A 186 -2.23 7.86 0.38
CA PHE A 186 -1.06 7.65 -0.48
C PHE A 186 -0.11 6.62 0.12
N LYS A 187 0.58 5.88 -0.74
CA LYS A 187 1.66 4.96 -0.37
C LYS A 187 2.93 5.40 -1.10
N PHE A 188 3.87 6.00 -0.37
CA PHE A 188 5.07 6.63 -0.95
C PHE A 188 6.35 5.89 -0.59
N GLU A 189 7.33 6.00 -1.49
CA GLU A 189 8.73 5.65 -1.23
C GLU A 189 9.35 6.57 -0.17
N TYR A 190 10.36 6.06 0.54
CA TYR A 190 11.18 6.92 1.38
C TYR A 190 11.93 7.93 0.51
N PRO A 191 11.76 9.25 0.71
CA PRO A 191 12.41 10.27 -0.12
C PRO A 191 13.94 10.32 0.11
N GLY A 192 14.46 9.72 1.19
CA GLY A 192 15.88 9.66 1.48
C GLY A 192 16.30 10.44 2.73
N SER A 193 15.46 11.36 3.19
CA SER A 193 15.76 12.30 4.29
C SER A 193 14.55 12.60 5.18
N ARG A 194 14.82 13.23 6.33
CA ARG A 194 13.82 13.82 7.23
C ARG A 194 13.04 14.92 6.51
N GLU A 195 13.77 15.84 5.87
CA GLU A 195 13.25 17.01 5.17
C GLU A 195 12.31 16.61 4.03
N GLY A 196 12.66 15.55 3.29
CA GLY A 196 11.81 14.97 2.26
C GLY A 196 10.51 14.41 2.83
N CYS A 197 10.55 13.71 3.97
CA CYS A 197 9.34 13.20 4.62
C CYS A 197 8.43 14.36 5.08
N GLU A 198 9.01 15.39 5.70
CA GLU A 198 8.28 16.60 6.07
C GLU A 198 7.65 17.30 4.85
N ALA A 199 8.37 17.32 3.72
CA ALA A 199 7.90 17.95 2.49
C ALA A 199 6.72 17.16 1.87
N ILE A 200 6.79 15.83 1.76
CA ILE A 200 5.64 14.99 1.35
C ILE A 200 4.43 15.32 2.21
N THR A 201 4.66 15.31 3.52
CA THR A 201 3.68 15.63 4.54
C THR A 201 3.08 17.04 4.35
N LYS A 202 3.85 18.06 3.96
CA LYS A 202 3.32 19.41 3.68
C LYS A 202 2.50 19.46 2.39
N ILE A 203 2.91 18.72 1.37
CA ILE A 203 2.29 18.68 0.03
C ILE A 203 0.93 17.96 0.09
N ILE A 204 0.89 16.76 0.65
CA ILE A 204 -0.25 15.85 0.61
C ILE A 204 -1.20 16.11 1.78
N LYS A 205 -2.50 16.23 1.49
CA LYS A 205 -3.54 16.58 2.49
C LYS A 205 -4.26 15.39 3.10
N VAL A 206 -3.99 14.20 2.58
CA VAL A 206 -4.53 12.91 3.05
C VAL A 206 -3.42 12.12 3.74
N PRO A 207 -3.73 11.05 4.48
CA PRO A 207 -2.72 10.22 5.13
C PRO A 207 -1.81 9.61 4.07
N TRP A 208 -0.54 9.45 4.43
CA TRP A 208 0.39 8.68 3.61
C TRP A 208 1.09 7.62 4.45
N VAL A 209 1.38 6.49 3.85
CA VAL A 209 2.09 5.36 4.47
C VAL A 209 3.37 5.04 3.72
N LEU A 210 4.37 4.56 4.46
CA LEU A 210 5.67 4.24 3.89
C LEU A 210 5.67 2.86 3.22
N LEU A 211 6.12 2.80 1.97
CA LEU A 211 6.39 1.55 1.24
C LEU A 211 7.88 1.18 1.28
N SER A 212 8.16 -0.13 1.13
CA SER A 212 9.53 -0.64 1.24
C SER A 212 10.38 -0.59 -0.03
N ALA A 213 9.77 -0.64 -1.22
CA ALA A 213 10.46 -0.69 -2.52
C ALA A 213 11.50 -1.83 -2.67
N GLY A 214 11.55 -2.82 -1.78
CA GLY A 214 12.58 -3.87 -1.79
C GLY A 214 13.88 -3.49 -1.05
N MET A 215 13.91 -2.38 -0.32
CA MET A 215 15.05 -2.03 0.52
C MET A 215 15.28 -3.07 1.62
N LYS A 216 16.53 -3.24 2.05
CA LYS A 216 16.87 -4.17 3.15
C LYS A 216 16.17 -3.75 4.44
N TYR A 217 15.74 -4.71 5.25
CA TYR A 217 15.00 -4.48 6.49
C TYR A 217 15.60 -3.41 7.39
N LYS A 218 16.91 -3.48 7.67
CA LYS A 218 17.59 -2.51 8.55
C LYS A 218 17.45 -1.06 8.06
N LYS A 219 17.49 -0.83 6.74
CA LYS A 219 17.28 0.50 6.15
C LYS A 219 15.81 0.90 6.21
N TYR A 220 14.90 -0.04 5.94
CA TYR A 220 13.45 0.22 6.02
C TYR A 220 13.02 0.60 7.42
N ARG A 221 13.51 -0.11 8.44
CA ARG A 221 13.21 0.18 9.84
C ARG A 221 13.58 1.61 10.21
N GLU A 222 14.76 2.06 9.78
CA GLU A 222 15.22 3.42 10.04
C GLU A 222 14.39 4.46 9.27
N ALA A 223 14.14 4.20 7.99
CA ALA A 223 13.27 5.04 7.18
C ALA A 223 11.85 5.15 7.76
N LEU A 224 11.31 4.08 8.36
CA LEU A 224 10.01 4.10 9.00
C LEU A 224 9.98 5.02 10.22
N ARG A 225 11.00 4.99 11.09
CA ARG A 225 11.10 5.92 12.22
C ARG A 225 11.10 7.36 11.76
N ILE A 226 11.96 7.67 10.78
CA ILE A 226 12.05 9.01 10.20
C ILE A 226 10.71 9.40 9.57
N ALA A 227 10.07 8.51 8.81
CA ALA A 227 8.77 8.81 8.18
C ALA A 227 7.68 9.12 9.23
N MET A 228 7.58 8.31 10.29
CA MET A 228 6.61 8.50 11.37
C MET A 228 6.81 9.83 12.09
N GLU A 229 8.04 10.13 12.52
CA GLU A 229 8.41 11.40 13.17
C GLU A 229 8.06 12.64 12.31
N ASN A 230 7.95 12.46 10.99
CA ASN A 230 7.75 13.54 10.02
C ASN A 230 6.41 13.44 9.29
N GLY A 231 5.42 12.79 9.90
CA GLY A 231 4.00 12.90 9.54
C GLY A 231 3.43 11.76 8.69
N ALA A 232 4.18 10.68 8.49
CA ALA A 232 3.58 9.44 7.96
C ALA A 232 2.54 8.89 8.94
N SER A 233 1.55 8.21 8.39
CA SER A 233 0.40 7.64 9.12
C SER A 233 0.55 6.14 9.40
N GLY A 234 1.73 5.57 9.11
CA GLY A 234 2.07 4.16 9.28
C GLY A 234 2.76 3.58 8.05
N PHE A 235 2.54 2.29 7.78
CA PHE A 235 3.21 1.58 6.71
C PHE A 235 2.29 0.70 5.86
N ALA A 236 2.74 0.47 4.63
CA ALA A 236 2.28 -0.64 3.79
C ALA A 236 3.51 -1.42 3.29
N VAL A 237 3.91 -2.43 4.04
CA VAL A 237 5.22 -3.09 3.91
C VAL A 237 5.08 -4.48 3.31
N GLY A 238 5.98 -4.82 2.39
CA GLY A 238 6.08 -6.15 1.80
C GLY A 238 7.50 -6.66 1.89
N ARG A 239 8.20 -6.64 0.76
CA ARG A 239 9.53 -7.22 0.56
C ARG A 239 10.56 -6.96 1.66
N ALA A 240 10.64 -5.76 2.23
CA ALA A 240 11.60 -5.49 3.32
C ALA A 240 11.49 -6.46 4.52
N VAL A 241 10.31 -7.06 4.75
CA VAL A 241 10.10 -7.98 5.87
C VAL A 241 10.49 -9.41 5.51
N TRP A 242 10.22 -9.85 4.28
CA TRP A 242 10.24 -11.26 3.90
C TRP A 242 11.17 -11.65 2.75
N GLN A 243 11.76 -10.70 1.99
CA GLN A 243 12.42 -10.99 0.71
C GLN A 243 13.61 -11.96 0.79
N GLU A 244 14.24 -12.14 1.95
CA GLU A 244 15.35 -13.09 2.10
C GLU A 244 14.88 -14.56 2.18
N PHE A 245 13.58 -14.84 2.28
CA PHE A 245 13.07 -16.20 2.44
C PHE A 245 13.48 -17.17 1.31
N GLY A 246 13.71 -16.66 0.10
CA GLY A 246 14.13 -17.44 -1.06
C GLY A 246 15.50 -18.11 -0.89
N GLN A 247 16.30 -17.64 0.07
CA GLN A 247 17.59 -18.23 0.46
C GLN A 247 17.44 -19.49 1.30
N TYR A 248 16.23 -19.80 1.77
CA TYR A 248 15.93 -20.90 2.67
C TYR A 248 14.93 -21.87 2.03
N GLN A 249 14.97 -23.13 2.44
CA GLN A 249 14.08 -24.21 1.98
C GLN A 249 13.57 -25.02 3.17
N GLY A 250 12.48 -25.77 2.98
CA GLY A 250 11.94 -26.68 3.99
C GLY A 250 11.76 -26.02 5.37
N GLU A 251 12.24 -26.68 6.42
CA GLU A 251 12.14 -26.18 7.79
C GLU A 251 12.92 -24.89 8.05
N ASP A 252 14.05 -24.64 7.37
CA ASP A 252 14.81 -23.40 7.53
C ASP A 252 14.01 -22.19 7.04
N ARG A 253 13.24 -22.36 5.97
CA ARG A 253 12.33 -21.31 5.49
C ARG A 253 11.24 -21.02 6.50
N GLU A 254 10.68 -22.07 7.12
CA GLU A 254 9.68 -21.91 8.16
C GLU A 254 10.26 -21.22 9.41
N ARG A 255 11.47 -21.60 9.82
CA ARG A 255 12.23 -20.90 10.88
C ARG A 255 12.44 -19.43 10.54
N TYR A 256 12.79 -19.09 9.29
CA TYR A 256 12.91 -17.71 8.85
C TYR A 256 11.58 -16.96 8.97
N PHE A 257 10.48 -17.56 8.54
CA PHE A 257 9.17 -16.90 8.63
C PHE A 257 8.76 -16.58 10.07
N VAL A 258 8.90 -17.55 10.97
CA VAL A 258 8.48 -17.39 12.37
C VAL A 258 9.43 -16.50 13.16
N ASN A 259 10.74 -16.71 13.02
CA ASN A 259 11.74 -16.06 13.87
C ASN A 259 12.24 -14.73 13.31
N ILE A 260 12.12 -14.51 12.00
CA ILE A 260 12.62 -13.30 11.34
C ILE A 260 11.46 -12.49 10.79
N ALA A 261 10.68 -13.00 9.83
CA ALA A 261 9.68 -12.20 9.13
C ALA A 261 8.55 -11.74 10.08
N LYS A 262 8.02 -12.62 10.93
CA LYS A 262 7.02 -12.25 11.95
C LYS A 262 7.56 -11.26 12.97
N MET A 263 8.77 -11.49 13.49
CA MET A 263 9.39 -10.59 14.48
C MET A 263 9.67 -9.20 13.92
N ARG A 264 10.08 -9.11 12.66
CA ARG A 264 10.22 -7.85 11.93
C ARG A 264 8.89 -7.12 11.81
N MET A 265 7.80 -7.83 11.46
CA MET A 265 6.47 -7.21 11.41
C MET A 265 6.06 -6.63 12.78
N LYS A 266 6.28 -7.38 13.87
CA LYS A 266 6.05 -6.90 15.24
C LYS A 266 6.84 -5.62 15.55
N GLU A 267 8.13 -5.62 15.28
CA GLU A 267 9.00 -4.46 15.53
C GLU A 267 8.53 -3.21 14.73
N LEU A 268 8.06 -3.38 13.49
CA LEU A 268 7.51 -2.25 12.71
C LEU A 268 6.20 -1.72 13.32
N VAL A 269 5.34 -2.61 13.85
CA VAL A 269 4.10 -2.21 14.54
C VAL A 269 4.42 -1.48 15.84
N GLU A 270 5.41 -1.94 16.61
CA GLU A 270 5.88 -1.27 17.83
C GLU A 270 6.40 0.15 17.53
N ILE A 271 7.27 0.31 16.53
CA ILE A 271 7.77 1.64 16.10
C ILE A 271 6.63 2.60 15.79
N VAL A 272 5.59 2.12 15.12
CA VAL A 272 4.45 2.95 14.73
C VAL A 272 3.54 3.27 15.91
N ASN A 273 3.45 2.38 16.91
CA ASN A 273 2.66 2.59 18.12
C ASN A 273 3.33 3.55 19.11
N ASP A 274 4.67 3.56 19.16
CA ASP A 274 5.45 4.48 20.01
C ASP A 274 5.36 5.94 19.53
N ASP A 275 4.95 6.15 18.28
CA ASP A 275 4.74 7.48 17.72
C ASP A 275 3.47 8.12 18.32
N GLU A 276 3.65 9.02 19.29
CA GLU A 276 2.56 9.79 19.91
C GLU A 276 1.91 10.80 18.97
N SER A 277 2.44 10.98 17.74
CA SER A 277 1.91 11.94 16.81
C SER A 277 0.46 11.59 16.43
N LYS A 278 -0.36 12.63 16.44
CA LYS A 278 -1.76 12.57 16.05
C LYS A 278 -1.84 12.45 14.53
N LEU A 279 -2.55 11.44 14.03
CA LEU A 279 -2.85 11.31 12.59
C LEU A 279 -3.45 12.61 12.05
N ARG A 280 -3.16 12.95 10.80
CA ARG A 280 -3.68 14.18 10.23
C ARG A 280 -5.18 14.07 9.98
N SER A 281 -5.90 15.16 10.27
CA SER A 281 -7.31 15.26 9.89
C SER A 281 -7.39 15.34 8.37
N VAL A 282 -8.32 14.59 7.78
CA VAL A 282 -8.51 14.49 6.34
C VAL A 282 -9.88 15.07 6.01
N GLU A 283 -9.93 16.01 5.07
CA GLU A 283 -11.20 16.38 4.45
C GLU A 283 -11.51 15.39 3.32
N GLN A 284 -12.65 14.71 3.41
CA GLN A 284 -13.15 13.81 2.38
C GLN A 284 -14.54 14.26 1.93
N ALA A 285 -14.98 13.84 0.76
CA ALA A 285 -16.38 13.94 0.33
C ALA A 285 -17.05 12.57 0.51
N ASP A 286 -18.20 12.52 1.17
CA ASP A 286 -19.02 11.31 1.19
C ASP A 286 -19.69 11.05 -0.17
N VAL A 287 -20.38 9.90 -0.30
CA VAL A 287 -21.12 9.52 -1.52
C VAL A 287 -22.22 10.52 -1.92
N ARG A 288 -22.61 11.43 -1.02
CA ARG A 288 -23.62 12.48 -1.25
C ARG A 288 -22.98 13.84 -1.52
N GLY A 289 -21.66 13.90 -1.66
CA GLY A 289 -20.90 15.13 -1.90
C GLY A 289 -20.76 16.04 -0.68
N LYS A 290 -21.12 15.58 0.53
CA LYS A 290 -20.92 16.37 1.75
C LYS A 290 -19.45 16.31 2.16
N ARG A 291 -18.88 17.48 2.50
CA ARG A 291 -17.58 17.55 3.15
C ARG A 291 -17.64 16.89 4.52
N VAL A 292 -16.84 15.86 4.69
CA VAL A 292 -16.63 15.13 5.93
C VAL A 292 -15.22 15.44 6.41
N ILE A 293 -15.11 16.00 7.61
CA ILE A 293 -13.82 16.11 8.29
C ILE A 293 -13.64 14.82 9.06
N VAL A 294 -12.74 13.98 8.56
CA VAL A 294 -12.29 12.80 9.27
C VAL A 294 -11.13 13.23 10.14
N ARG A 295 -11.39 13.41 11.43
CA ARG A 295 -10.39 13.94 12.36
C ARG A 295 -9.29 12.93 12.64
N VAL A 296 -8.24 13.42 13.30
CA VAL A 296 -7.11 12.67 13.87
C VAL A 296 -7.49 11.36 14.58
N ASP A 297 -8.61 11.38 15.30
CA ASP A 297 -9.20 10.27 16.05
C ASP A 297 -10.20 9.45 15.20
N TRP A 298 -10.29 9.77 13.91
CA TRP A 298 -11.23 9.23 12.93
C TRP A 298 -12.69 9.23 13.42
N ASN A 299 -12.99 10.17 14.32
CA ASN A 299 -14.36 10.57 14.61
C ASN A 299 -14.85 11.46 13.47
N VAL A 300 -16.00 11.08 12.94
CA VAL A 300 -16.65 11.77 11.84
C VAL A 300 -17.51 12.88 12.42
N THR A 301 -17.06 14.12 12.26
CA THR A 301 -17.96 15.27 12.41
C THR A 301 -18.41 15.70 11.01
N LEU A 302 -19.71 15.64 10.74
CA LEU A 302 -20.27 16.30 9.55
C LEU A 302 -19.82 17.75 9.56
N GLY A 303 -19.22 18.23 8.47
CA GLY A 303 -18.84 19.63 8.35
C GLY A 303 -20.06 20.50 8.63
N LYS A 304 -19.91 21.54 9.47
CA LYS A 304 -20.94 22.58 9.54
C LYS A 304 -21.02 23.20 8.15
N ALA A 305 -22.21 23.17 7.56
CA ALA A 305 -22.53 23.84 6.31
C ALA A 305 -22.32 25.35 6.44
#